data_AF-A0A5N6GMB6-F1
#
_entry.id   AF-A0A5N6GMB6-F1
#
_cell.length_a   1.000
_cell.length_b   1.000
_cell.length_c   1.000
_cell.angle_alpha   90.00
_cell.angle_beta   90.00
_cell.angle_gamma   90.00
#
_symmetry.space_group_name_H-M   'P 1'
#
loop_
_entity.id
_entity.type
_entity.pdbx_description
1 polymer ?
#
loop_
_entity_poly.entity_id
_entity_poly.type
_entity_poly.pdbx_seq_one_letter_code
_entity_poly.pdbx_strand_id
1 'polypeptide(L)'
;MTTRNLNKTWRDIIFDQYSADLSANEPFPIRYLINAPEWKKDIFINVPKKISLEAYRSSVLAFCRTKYRDSDPIYEDENLSVRPRVSRHQAQAEEIDKYQHDLETKDNPTGFGVFYDRS
;
A
#
# COMPACT_ATOMS: atom_id res chain seq x y z
N MET A 1 -0.78 -23.36 -22.61
CA MET A 1 0.36 -22.44 -22.71
C MET A 1 -0.19 -21.05 -23.02
N THR A 2 -0.06 -20.08 -22.12
CA THR A 2 -0.45 -18.70 -22.39
C THR A 2 0.79 -17.90 -22.78
N THR A 3 0.78 -17.39 -24.01
CA THR A 3 1.79 -16.49 -24.59
C THR A 3 1.95 -15.25 -23.71
N ARG A 4 2.95 -15.24 -22.83
CA ARG A 4 3.31 -14.05 -22.05
C ARG A 4 3.93 -13.04 -23.02
N ASN A 5 3.15 -12.02 -23.35
CA ASN A 5 3.58 -10.91 -24.19
C ASN A 5 4.61 -10.09 -23.39
N LEU A 6 5.89 -10.38 -23.59
CA LEU A 6 7.04 -9.87 -22.83
C LEU A 6 7.24 -8.34 -22.89
N ASN A 7 6.49 -7.66 -23.77
CA ASN A 7 6.58 -6.20 -23.96
C ASN A 7 5.48 -5.41 -23.22
N LYS A 8 4.51 -6.07 -22.58
CA LYS A 8 3.48 -5.35 -21.80
C LYS A 8 4.02 -5.03 -20.41
N THR A 9 4.03 -3.75 -20.07
CA THR A 9 4.34 -3.34 -18.70
C THR A 9 3.20 -3.71 -17.76
N TRP A 10 3.48 -3.80 -16.46
CA TRP A 10 2.45 -4.02 -15.44
C TRP A 10 1.32 -2.97 -15.52
N ARG A 11 1.65 -1.75 -15.99
CA ARG A 11 0.69 -0.66 -16.24
C ARG A 11 -0.30 -1.01 -17.36
N ASP A 12 0.18 -1.58 -18.45
CA ASP A 12 -0.68 -1.99 -19.56
C ASP A 12 -1.65 -3.10 -19.15
N ILE A 13 -1.18 -4.03 -18.30
CA ILE A 13 -2.00 -5.12 -17.77
C ILE A 13 -3.16 -4.57 -16.93
N ILE A 14 -2.91 -3.63 -16.02
CA ILE A 14 -3.98 -3.05 -15.18
C ILE A 14 -4.93 -2.17 -15.99
N PHE A 15 -4.44 -1.49 -17.02
CA PHE A 15 -5.31 -0.70 -17.90
C PHE A 15 -6.25 -1.59 -18.71
N ASP A 16 -5.74 -2.69 -19.25
CA ASP A 16 -6.55 -3.68 -19.96
C ASP A 16 -7.57 -4.31 -19.01
N GLN A 17 -7.15 -4.69 -17.79
CA GLN A 17 -8.04 -5.31 -16.79
C GLN A 17 -9.14 -4.35 -16.32
N TYR A 18 -8.79 -3.10 -15.99
CA TYR A 18 -9.78 -2.09 -15.62
C TYR A 18 -10.77 -1.79 -16.76
N SER A 19 -10.30 -1.81 -18.02
CA SER A 19 -11.18 -1.62 -19.18
C SER A 19 -12.21 -2.75 -19.34
N ALA A 20 -11.80 -3.99 -19.07
CA ALA A 20 -12.66 -5.15 -19.10
C ALA A 20 -13.68 -5.11 -17.96
N ASP A 21 -13.24 -4.79 -16.75
CA ASP A 21 -14.11 -4.71 -15.57
C ASP A 21 -15.12 -3.56 -15.66
N LEU A 22 -14.71 -2.43 -16.27
CA LEU A 22 -15.61 -1.30 -16.53
C LEU A 22 -16.69 -1.67 -17.55
N SER A 23 -16.32 -2.49 -18.55
CA SER A 23 -17.24 -3.04 -19.56
C SER A 23 -18.17 -4.13 -18.98
N ALA A 24 -17.66 -4.93 -18.04
CA ALA A 24 -18.42 -5.92 -17.27
C ALA A 24 -19.31 -5.29 -16.17
N ASN A 25 -19.11 -3.99 -15.89
CA ASN A 25 -19.80 -3.24 -14.86
C ASN A 25 -19.71 -3.89 -13.46
N GLU A 26 -18.51 -4.35 -13.12
CA GLU A 26 -18.20 -4.95 -11.81
C GLU A 26 -18.54 -4.00 -10.65
N PRO A 27 -18.96 -4.53 -9.49
CA PRO A 27 -19.29 -3.72 -8.32
C PRO A 27 -18.00 -3.19 -7.66
N PHE A 28 -18.06 -1.92 -7.27
CA PHE A 28 -16.96 -1.24 -6.57
C PHE A 28 -17.04 -1.50 -5.05
N PRO A 29 -15.91 -1.55 -4.33
CA PRO A 29 -14.54 -1.23 -4.77
C PRO A 29 -13.82 -2.39 -5.48
N ILE A 30 -13.09 -2.08 -6.55
CA ILE A 30 -12.31 -3.09 -7.30
C ILE A 30 -10.87 -3.10 -6.80
N ARG A 31 -10.32 -4.31 -6.57
CA ARG A 31 -8.97 -4.52 -6.07
C ARG A 31 -8.13 -5.35 -7.03
N TYR A 32 -7.01 -4.79 -7.45
CA TYR A 32 -6.01 -5.47 -8.27
C TYR A 32 -4.77 -5.77 -7.45
N LEU A 33 -4.21 -6.98 -7.64
CA LEU A 33 -2.91 -7.36 -7.10
C LEU A 33 -1.95 -7.48 -8.27
N ILE A 34 -0.89 -6.67 -8.27
CA ILE A 34 0.10 -6.70 -9.33
C ILE A 34 1.53 -6.70 -8.80
N ASN A 35 2.40 -7.44 -9.47
CA ASN A 35 3.82 -7.38 -9.22
C ASN A 35 4.40 -6.13 -9.90
N ALA A 36 4.91 -5.19 -9.11
CA ALA A 36 5.52 -3.98 -9.62
C ALA A 36 7.05 -4.14 -9.61
N PRO A 37 7.68 -4.40 -10.77
CA PRO A 37 9.12 -4.66 -10.86
C PRO A 37 9.97 -3.45 -10.44
N GLU A 38 9.44 -2.23 -10.55
CA GLU A 38 10.10 -0.99 -10.12
C GLU A 38 10.43 -1.02 -8.62
N TRP A 39 9.56 -1.60 -7.80
CA TRP A 39 9.76 -1.73 -6.35
C TRP A 39 10.12 -3.16 -5.92
N LYS A 40 10.19 -4.11 -6.87
CA LYS A 40 10.37 -5.56 -6.62
C LYS A 40 9.41 -6.13 -5.57
N LYS A 41 8.20 -5.55 -5.49
CA LYS A 41 7.17 -5.87 -4.50
C LYS A 41 5.83 -6.04 -5.19
N ASP A 42 4.98 -6.87 -4.62
CA ASP A 42 3.57 -6.91 -4.99
C ASP A 42 2.86 -5.69 -4.39
N ILE A 43 2.02 -5.03 -5.19
CA ILE A 43 1.20 -3.89 -4.78
C ILE A 43 -0.28 -4.19 -4.97
N PHE A 44 -1.10 -3.70 -4.05
CA PHE A 44 -2.54 -3.65 -4.16
C PHE A 44 -2.96 -2.30 -4.69
N ILE A 45 -3.72 -2.31 -5.78
CA ILE A 45 -4.34 -1.12 -6.36
C ILE A 45 -5.84 -1.24 -6.11
N ASN A 46 -6.37 -0.35 -5.28
CA ASN A 46 -7.77 -0.28 -4.92
C ASN A 46 -8.42 0.92 -5.61
N VAL A 47 -9.50 0.66 -6.33
CA VAL A 47 -10.33 1.68 -7.00
C VAL A 47 -11.65 1.77 -6.22
N PRO A 48 -11.83 2.81 -5.38
CA PRO A 48 -12.97 2.88 -4.47
C PRO A 48 -14.29 3.21 -5.18
N LYS A 49 -14.24 3.92 -6.31
CA LYS A 49 -15.41 4.42 -7.04
C LYS A 49 -15.24 4.19 -8.53
N LYS A 50 -16.37 4.12 -9.24
CA LYS A 50 -16.37 4.06 -10.70
C LYS A 50 -15.82 5.36 -11.28
N ILE A 51 -14.68 5.27 -11.95
CA ILE A 51 -14.04 6.39 -12.65
C ILE A 51 -13.87 6.07 -14.13
N SER A 52 -13.74 7.10 -14.97
CA SER A 52 -13.45 6.89 -16.39
C SER A 52 -12.05 6.28 -16.57
N LEU A 53 -11.85 5.60 -17.69
CA LEU A 53 -10.56 5.00 -18.03
C LEU A 53 -9.45 6.05 -18.17
N GLU A 54 -9.79 7.26 -18.63
CA GLU A 54 -8.86 8.39 -18.70
C GLU A 54 -8.45 8.92 -17.32
N ALA A 55 -9.41 9.00 -16.38
CA ALA A 55 -9.12 9.37 -15.00
C ALA A 55 -8.24 8.32 -14.32
N TYR A 56 -8.55 7.03 -14.52
CA TYR A 56 -7.73 5.93 -13.98
C TYR A 56 -6.30 5.98 -14.52
N ARG A 57 -6.12 6.14 -15.85
CA ARG A 57 -4.80 6.30 -16.46
C ARG A 57 -4.04 7.49 -15.88
N SER A 58 -4.72 8.62 -15.71
CA SER A 58 -4.12 9.84 -15.15
C SER A 58 -3.66 9.64 -13.70
N SER A 59 -4.49 9.04 -12.84
CA SER A 59 -4.12 8.75 -11.45
C SER A 59 -2.98 7.73 -11.34
N VAL A 60 -2.97 6.67 -12.16
CA VAL A 60 -1.86 5.70 -12.18
C VAL A 60 -0.56 6.34 -12.65
N LEU A 61 -0.62 7.21 -13.67
CA LEU A 61 0.56 7.96 -14.11
C LEU A 61 1.03 8.97 -13.06
N ALA A 62 0.11 9.64 -12.36
CA ALA A 62 0.42 10.55 -11.27
C ALA A 62 1.11 9.82 -10.10
N PHE A 63 0.60 8.65 -9.72
CA PHE A 63 1.23 7.74 -8.77
C PHE A 63 2.65 7.38 -9.20
N CYS A 64 2.82 6.90 -10.44
CA CYS A 64 4.13 6.52 -10.94
C CYS A 64 5.09 7.71 -10.90
N ARG A 65 4.68 8.91 -11.33
CA ARG A 65 5.52 10.11 -11.31
C ARG A 65 5.93 10.54 -9.91
N THR A 66 5.01 10.48 -8.95
CA THR A 66 5.30 10.88 -7.55
C THR A 66 6.19 9.86 -6.84
N LYS A 67 5.91 8.56 -7.02
CA LYS A 67 6.57 7.49 -6.27
C LYS A 67 7.72 6.79 -6.98
N TYR A 68 8.05 7.15 -8.22
CA TYR A 68 9.18 6.57 -8.96
C TYR A 68 10.53 6.70 -8.23
N ARG A 69 10.70 7.75 -7.40
CA ARG A 69 11.93 7.97 -6.62
C ARG A 69 11.85 7.43 -5.19
N ASP A 70 10.66 7.07 -4.72
CA ASP A 70 10.42 6.62 -3.35
C ASP A 70 10.56 5.10 -3.26
N SER A 71 11.17 4.61 -2.18
CA SER A 71 11.30 3.17 -1.91
C SER A 71 9.98 2.50 -1.51
N ASP A 72 9.01 3.30 -1.05
CA ASP A 72 7.71 2.82 -0.59
C ASP A 72 6.57 3.23 -1.53
N PRO A 73 5.86 2.25 -2.14
CA PRO A 73 4.79 2.49 -3.09
C PRO A 73 3.44 2.74 -2.38
N ILE A 74 3.45 3.49 -1.28
CA ILE A 74 2.23 3.88 -0.57
C ILE A 74 1.71 5.16 -1.22
N TYR A 75 0.51 5.11 -1.79
CA TYR A 75 -0.12 6.26 -2.42
C TYR A 75 -1.62 6.23 -2.18
N GLU A 76 -2.20 7.38 -1.85
CA GLU A 76 -3.63 7.53 -1.64
C GLU A 76 -4.08 8.82 -2.29
N ASP A 77 -5.05 8.68 -3.18
CA ASP A 77 -5.69 9.75 -3.95
C ASP A 77 -7.21 9.54 -3.89
N GLU A 78 -7.97 10.57 -4.27
CA GLU A 78 -9.44 10.51 -4.25
C GLU A 78 -10.00 9.38 -5.14
N ASN A 79 -9.24 8.99 -6.15
CA ASN A 79 -9.63 8.02 -7.18
C ASN A 79 -8.94 6.66 -7.05
N LEU A 80 -7.85 6.56 -6.28
CA LEU A 80 -6.97 5.39 -6.25
C LEU A 80 -6.26 5.28 -4.91
N SER A 81 -6.22 4.07 -4.33
CA SER A 81 -5.32 3.77 -3.21
C SER A 81 -4.38 2.64 -3.60
N VAL A 82 -3.08 2.86 -3.45
CA VAL A 82 -2.02 1.88 -3.69
C VAL A 82 -1.33 1.57 -2.38
N ARG A 83 -1.27 0.28 -2.03
CA ARG A 83 -0.53 -0.19 -0.85
C ARG A 83 0.38 -1.35 -1.22
N PRO A 84 1.62 -1.40 -0.73
CA PRO A 84 2.44 -2.60 -0.86
C PRO A 84 1.76 -3.75 -0.13
N ARG A 85 1.85 -4.94 -0.72
CA ARG A 85 1.51 -6.17 -0.03
C ARG A 85 2.62 -6.45 0.99
N VAL A 86 2.33 -6.20 2.27
CA VAL A 86 3.15 -6.73 3.34
C VAL A 86 3.09 -8.25 3.29
N SER A 87 4.24 -8.90 3.23
CA SER A 87 4.32 -10.34 3.39
C SER A 87 3.85 -10.70 4.80
N ARG A 88 3.30 -11.91 5.00
CA ARG A 88 2.80 -12.38 6.32
C ARG A 88 3.86 -12.23 7.43
N HIS A 89 5.14 -12.32 7.06
CA HIS A 89 6.29 -12.13 7.96
C HIS A 89 6.52 -10.66 8.37
N GLN A 90 6.26 -9.69 7.49
CA GLN A 90 6.35 -8.27 7.82
C GLN A 90 5.16 -7.80 8.68
N ALA A 91 3.96 -8.29 8.43
CA ALA A 91 2.79 -8.01 9.26
C ALA A 91 3.00 -8.47 10.72
N GLN A 92 3.66 -9.61 10.92
CA GLN A 92 4.05 -10.09 12.26
C GLN A 92 5.14 -9.23 12.90
N ALA A 93 6.11 -8.73 12.13
CA ALA A 93 7.16 -7.87 12.63
C ALA A 93 6.63 -6.50 13.09
N GLU A 94 5.70 -5.89 12.33
CA GLU A 94 5.05 -4.62 12.73
C GLU A 94 4.11 -4.79 13.93
N GLU A 95 3.47 -5.96 14.08
CA GLU A 95 2.68 -6.30 15.27
C GLU A 95 3.60 -6.43 16.50
N ILE A 96 4.75 -7.11 16.38
CA ILE A 96 5.75 -7.21 17.45
C ILE A 96 6.31 -5.83 17.84
N ASP A 97 6.59 -4.96 16.87
CA ASP A 97 7.14 -3.62 17.10
C ASP A 97 6.13 -2.70 17.82
N LYS A 98 4.83 -2.79 17.48
CA LYS A 98 3.75 -2.10 18.22
C LYS A 98 3.63 -2.61 19.66
N TYR A 99 3.70 -3.91 19.87
CA TYR A 99 3.68 -4.49 21.22
C TYR A 99 4.89 -4.04 22.05
N GLN A 100 6.08 -3.89 21.44
CA GLN A 100 7.27 -3.37 22.13
C GLN A 100 7.15 -1.88 22.48
N HIS A 101 6.65 -1.04 21.58
CA HIS A 101 6.43 0.40 21.85
C HIS A 101 5.36 0.65 22.93
N ASP A 102 4.27 -0.13 22.94
CA ASP A 102 3.23 -0.04 23.97
C ASP A 102 3.69 -0.56 25.35
N LEU A 103 4.68 -1.48 25.38
CA LEU A 103 5.35 -1.92 26.61
C LEU A 103 6.34 -0.87 27.12
N GLU A 104 7.13 -0.23 26.25
CA GLU A 104 8.06 0.84 26.64
C GLU A 104 7.35 2.10 27.17
N THR A 105 6.11 2.35 26.73
CA THR A 105 5.33 3.52 27.20
C THR A 105 4.73 3.31 28.60
N LYS A 106 4.68 2.07 29.11
CA LYS A 106 4.07 1.76 30.42
C LYS A 106 5.05 1.67 31.58
N ASP A 107 6.35 1.58 31.33
CA ASP A 107 7.37 1.44 32.38
C ASP A 107 8.13 2.73 32.67
N ASN A 108 7.40 3.84 32.83
CA ASN A 108 7.97 5.03 33.45
C ASN A 108 7.10 5.61 34.59
N PRO A 109 6.98 4.93 35.74
CA PRO A 109 6.58 5.57 36.99
C PRO A 109 7.80 6.28 37.60
N THR A 110 8.40 7.26 36.89
CA THR A 110 9.38 8.13 37.55
C THR A 110 8.64 9.18 38.37
N GLY A 111 8.31 8.79 39.59
CA GLY A 111 7.65 9.64 40.59
C GLY A 111 7.64 9.07 42.00
N PHE A 112 8.50 8.11 42.33
CA PHE A 112 8.80 7.78 43.72
C PHE A 112 9.80 8.82 44.26
N GLY A 113 9.27 9.91 44.81
CA GLY A 113 10.02 10.84 45.64
C GLY A 113 10.44 10.13 46.92
N VAL A 114 11.63 9.53 46.90
CA VAL A 114 12.31 9.04 48.10
C VAL A 114 12.88 10.27 48.81
N PHE A 115 12.15 10.79 49.80
CA PHE A 115 12.73 11.73 50.76
C PHE A 115 13.46 10.93 51.84
N TYR A 116 14.78 10.82 51.69
CA TYR A 116 15.66 10.74 52.86
C TYR A 116 16.21 12.15 53.09
N ASP A 117 15.93 12.72 54.25
CA ASP A 117 17.02 13.36 55.01
C ASP A 117 16.72 13.37 56.51
N ARG A 118 17.80 13.25 57.25
CA ARG A 118 17.94 12.88 58.64
C ARG A 118 18.89 13.92 59.22
N SER A 119 18.38 14.90 59.97
CA SER A 119 19.06 15.53 61.11
C SER A 119 18.20 16.57 61.80
#